data_AF-A0AAV5HNM8-F1
#
_entry.id   AF-A0AAV5HNM8-F1
#
_cell.length_a   1.000
_cell.length_b   1.000
_cell.length_c   1.000
_cell.angle_alpha   90.00
_cell.angle_beta   90.00
_cell.angle_gamma   90.00
#
_symmetry.space_group_name_H-M   'P 1'
#
loop_
_entity.id
_entity.type
_entity.pdbx_description
1 polymer ?
#
loop_
_entity_poly.entity_id
_entity_poly.type
_entity_poly.pdbx_seq_one_letter_code
_entity_poly.pdbx_strand_id
1 'polypeptide(L)'
;MAASKLVLLSLFLALVFSHGAAEYEFDEDGEAVTEKPSRRSAGAEFSALKIKLDELKSKILDFESELKNKTQELNKKDQVIAEKEKIIRHMSDSVASLQTELSTLQKKGKLDAQERVGKAHAQAVELEKQVDELKIELEVKQKEKEALEAQANEFEKKLTELNLKLENLQKISDEQKSKIRKTERALKVAEEEMMKAKQEATSKNEALMEAHGAWLPPWLAKQLIHCQAFIETHWKEHGKPAMNIAVKKALEKKAQVKKWAEPHLETVKTKWAPAIKEQWLVVRTQVEPHVQLLTAKTVEFYEASKVAMTPHLVRIQEIVDPYFQEAKKFSKPYIDQIATVAKPHIKNVRLVMKPYTKKVVHAYGEFLKSATTYHGQVQATVREMLKQHELTKPLATKELEWFAASALLALPIIILFRISSAIFCKKAKKPSRHAHSHHARRKGKRGHPDK
;
A
#
# COMPACT_ATOMS: atom_id res chain seq x y z
N MET A 1 47.38 34.48 -49.97
CA MET A 1 46.79 35.13 -51.17
C MET A 1 45.75 36.13 -50.70
N ALA A 2 45.59 37.32 -51.27
CA ALA A 2 46.51 38.12 -52.09
C ALA A 2 46.11 39.60 -51.89
N ALA A 3 47.07 40.53 -51.90
CA ALA A 3 46.80 41.95 -51.69
C ALA A 3 46.48 42.67 -53.01
N SER A 4 45.71 43.76 -52.94
CA SER A 4 45.37 44.68 -54.05
C SER A 4 44.47 44.05 -55.14
N LYS A 5 43.63 44.79 -55.88
CA LYS A 5 43.71 46.20 -56.28
C LYS A 5 42.36 46.95 -56.32
N LEU A 6 42.28 48.04 -55.56
CA LEU A 6 41.69 49.29 -56.07
C LEU A 6 42.57 49.82 -57.24
N VAL A 7 42.06 50.77 -58.04
CA VAL A 7 42.75 51.54 -59.11
C VAL A 7 42.66 50.99 -60.56
N LEU A 8 42.57 49.68 -60.83
CA LEU A 8 42.65 49.15 -62.22
C LEU A 8 41.31 48.94 -62.98
N LEU A 9 40.40 49.92 -62.91
CA LEU A 9 39.42 50.15 -63.97
C LEU A 9 39.00 51.63 -64.10
N SER A 10 39.89 52.53 -63.66
CA SER A 10 39.76 53.99 -63.85
C SER A 10 40.24 54.47 -65.23
N LEU A 11 40.76 53.57 -66.08
CA LEU A 11 41.43 53.98 -67.32
C LEU A 11 41.44 52.88 -68.41
N PHE A 12 40.26 52.57 -68.95
CA PHE A 12 40.11 52.32 -70.39
C PHE A 12 39.06 53.33 -70.88
N LEU A 13 39.54 54.47 -71.41
CA LEU A 13 39.60 54.75 -72.85
C LEU A 13 38.16 54.83 -73.44
N ALA A 14 37.60 56.01 -73.73
CA ALA A 14 38.21 57.34 -73.84
C ALA A 14 39.41 57.38 -74.82
N LEU A 15 39.25 56.77 -76.00
CA LEU A 15 40.19 56.91 -77.11
C LEU A 15 39.47 56.76 -78.46
N VAL A 16 40.00 57.44 -79.47
CA VAL A 16 39.63 57.38 -80.91
C VAL A 16 38.16 57.79 -81.20
N PHE A 17 37.85 59.08 -81.38
CA PHE A 17 38.16 60.00 -82.50
C PHE A 17 37.56 59.62 -83.88
N SER A 18 36.94 60.64 -84.48
CA SER A 18 36.94 60.99 -85.92
C SER A 18 36.49 59.96 -86.97
N HIS A 19 35.28 60.16 -87.50
CA HIS A 19 35.07 60.90 -88.77
C HIS A 19 33.60 61.37 -88.88
N GLY A 20 33.27 62.52 -89.47
CA GLY A 20 34.11 63.61 -89.99
C GLY A 20 33.34 64.50 -90.99
N ALA A 21 33.68 65.80 -91.07
CA ALA A 21 33.13 66.83 -91.98
C ALA A 21 31.62 67.16 -91.81
N ALA A 22 31.11 68.37 -92.09
CA ALA A 22 31.62 69.75 -92.19
C ALA A 22 30.37 70.69 -92.07
N GLU A 23 30.37 72.04 -92.09
CA GLU A 23 31.38 73.05 -92.43
C GLU A 23 30.96 74.44 -91.85
N TYR A 24 31.91 75.18 -91.24
CA TYR A 24 32.00 76.66 -91.10
C TYR A 24 30.86 77.52 -90.46
N GLU A 25 31.04 78.85 -90.25
CA GLU A 25 31.98 79.59 -89.36
C GLU A 25 31.56 81.10 -89.29
N PHE A 26 32.05 81.82 -88.26
CA PHE A 26 32.35 83.28 -88.21
C PHE A 26 31.24 84.37 -88.21
N ASP A 27 30.87 84.79 -87.00
CA ASP A 27 31.19 86.06 -86.31
C ASP A 27 30.84 87.49 -86.83
N GLU A 28 30.48 88.33 -85.82
CA GLU A 28 30.74 89.76 -85.54
C GLU A 28 30.53 90.93 -86.55
N ASP A 29 29.73 91.90 -86.06
CA ASP A 29 29.93 93.38 -86.05
C ASP A 29 30.09 94.22 -87.34
N GLY A 30 29.82 95.54 -87.26
CA GLY A 30 29.93 96.46 -88.42
C GLY A 30 29.12 97.77 -88.37
N GLU A 31 29.53 98.69 -87.51
CA GLU A 31 29.08 100.09 -87.28
C GLU A 31 29.05 101.07 -88.51
N ALA A 32 28.33 102.21 -88.36
CA ALA A 32 28.39 103.48 -89.15
C ALA A 32 27.82 103.51 -90.61
N VAL A 33 26.99 104.48 -91.08
CA VAL A 33 27.11 105.97 -91.22
C VAL A 33 28.15 106.37 -92.29
N THR A 34 27.95 107.23 -93.33
CA THR A 34 27.09 108.43 -93.61
C THR A 34 26.69 108.49 -95.13
N GLU A 35 25.96 109.43 -95.79
CA GLU A 35 25.17 110.65 -95.45
C GLU A 35 23.95 110.89 -96.40
N LYS A 36 24.16 111.47 -97.61
CA LYS A 36 23.17 112.11 -98.53
C LYS A 36 23.91 112.54 -99.85
N PRO A 37 23.38 113.34 -100.84
CA PRO A 37 22.18 114.20 -100.87
C PRO A 37 21.29 114.20 -102.17
N SER A 38 20.10 114.84 -102.10
CA SER A 38 19.36 115.62 -103.15
C SER A 38 19.07 115.03 -104.57
N ARG A 39 18.00 115.38 -105.31
CA ARG A 39 16.90 116.39 -105.19
C ARG A 39 15.72 116.02 -106.13
N ARG A 40 14.47 116.44 -105.81
CA ARG A 40 13.22 116.55 -106.65
C ARG A 40 13.17 115.84 -108.03
N SER A 41 12.08 115.15 -108.39
CA SER A 41 10.73 115.73 -108.58
C SER A 41 9.60 114.68 -108.66
N ALA A 42 8.33 115.13 -108.61
CA ALA A 42 7.14 114.29 -108.39
C ALA A 42 6.55 113.58 -109.64
N GLY A 43 5.84 112.46 -109.43
CA GLY A 43 4.91 111.88 -110.41
C GLY A 43 4.38 110.47 -110.08
N ALA A 44 3.08 110.36 -109.75
CA ALA A 44 2.24 109.14 -109.84
C ALA A 44 2.57 107.90 -108.96
N GLU A 45 2.47 108.02 -107.64
CA GLU A 45 2.31 106.86 -106.73
C GLU A 45 0.84 106.72 -106.27
N PHE A 46 0.22 105.54 -106.45
CA PHE A 46 -1.00 105.15 -105.68
C PHE A 46 -1.35 103.65 -105.75
N SER A 47 -0.96 102.94 -106.81
CA SER A 47 -1.37 101.53 -107.05
C SER A 47 -0.55 100.49 -106.29
N ALA A 48 0.78 100.65 -106.21
CA ALA A 48 1.69 99.65 -105.64
C ALA A 48 1.60 99.51 -104.10
N LEU A 49 1.17 100.56 -103.40
CA LEU A 49 1.03 100.56 -101.94
C LEU A 49 -0.09 99.64 -101.44
N LYS A 50 -1.18 99.52 -102.21
CA LYS A 50 -2.38 98.79 -101.78
C LYS A 50 -2.13 97.28 -101.64
N ILE A 51 -1.41 96.67 -102.58
CA ILE A 51 -1.12 95.24 -102.58
C ILE A 51 -0.32 94.84 -101.33
N LYS A 52 0.68 95.65 -100.95
CA LYS A 52 1.46 95.43 -99.71
C LYS A 52 0.64 95.61 -98.43
N LEU A 53 -0.33 96.53 -98.44
CA LEU A 53 -1.23 96.73 -97.30
C LEU A 53 -2.15 95.51 -97.10
N ASP A 54 -2.71 94.97 -98.18
CA ASP A 54 -3.58 93.79 -98.13
C ASP A 54 -2.78 92.51 -97.76
N GLU A 55 -1.53 92.36 -98.22
CA GLU A 55 -0.62 91.27 -97.83
C GLU A 55 -0.19 91.33 -96.34
N LEU A 56 0.09 92.53 -95.82
CA LEU A 56 0.34 92.70 -94.38
C LEU A 56 -0.90 92.34 -93.56
N LYS A 57 -2.10 92.64 -94.08
CA LYS A 57 -3.37 92.38 -93.40
C LYS A 57 -3.71 90.89 -93.35
N SER A 58 -3.40 90.11 -94.39
CA SER A 58 -3.55 88.65 -94.32
C SER A 58 -2.59 88.04 -93.31
N LYS A 59 -1.31 88.46 -93.31
CA LYS A 59 -0.31 87.98 -92.34
C LYS A 59 -0.67 88.32 -90.89
N ILE A 60 -1.26 89.49 -90.63
CA ILE A 60 -1.78 89.84 -89.30
C ILE A 60 -2.93 88.91 -88.89
N LEU A 61 -3.89 88.63 -89.79
CA LEU A 61 -5.00 87.71 -89.50
C LEU A 61 -4.53 86.26 -89.29
N ASP A 62 -3.55 85.80 -90.08
CA ASP A 62 -2.95 84.48 -89.91
C ASP A 62 -2.23 84.39 -88.54
N PHE A 63 -1.43 85.39 -88.17
CA PHE A 63 -0.78 85.44 -86.85
C PHE A 63 -1.77 85.59 -85.69
N GLU A 64 -2.87 86.35 -85.83
CA GLU A 64 -3.95 86.39 -84.83
C GLU A 64 -4.61 85.01 -84.67
N SER A 65 -4.81 84.27 -85.77
CA SER A 65 -5.34 82.91 -85.74
C SER A 65 -4.37 81.93 -85.08
N GLU A 66 -3.07 82.04 -85.34
CA GLU A 66 -2.04 81.20 -84.73
C GLU A 66 -1.91 81.50 -83.24
N LEU A 67 -1.86 82.78 -82.83
CA LEU A 67 -1.88 83.19 -81.43
C LEU A 67 -3.10 82.64 -80.70
N LYS A 68 -4.30 82.80 -81.28
CA LYS A 68 -5.55 82.33 -80.67
C LYS A 68 -5.56 80.81 -80.51
N ASN A 69 -5.03 80.08 -81.48
CA ASN A 69 -4.82 78.63 -81.39
C ASN A 69 -3.80 78.27 -80.29
N LYS A 70 -2.65 78.97 -80.21
CA LYS A 70 -1.62 78.73 -79.17
C LYS A 70 -2.14 79.03 -77.76
N THR A 71 -2.92 80.09 -77.58
CA THR A 71 -3.60 80.39 -76.31
C THR A 71 -4.62 79.31 -75.95
N GLN A 72 -5.38 78.78 -76.92
CA GLN A 72 -6.29 77.67 -76.66
C GLN A 72 -5.55 76.36 -76.34
N GLU A 73 -4.38 76.12 -76.93
CA GLU A 73 -3.53 74.96 -76.64
C GLU A 73 -2.87 75.06 -75.25
N LEU A 74 -2.40 76.25 -74.86
CA LEU A 74 -1.91 76.55 -73.51
C LEU A 74 -2.99 76.26 -72.45
N ASN A 75 -4.18 76.83 -72.60
CA ASN A 75 -5.30 76.59 -71.67
C ASN A 75 -5.64 75.09 -71.50
N LYS A 76 -5.51 74.28 -72.57
CA LYS A 76 -5.68 72.81 -72.49
C LYS A 76 -4.54 72.13 -71.73
N LYS A 77 -3.29 72.57 -71.94
CA LYS A 77 -2.12 72.08 -71.21
C LYS A 77 -2.19 72.43 -69.72
N ASP A 78 -2.62 73.64 -69.38
CA ASP A 78 -2.77 74.11 -68.00
C ASP A 78 -3.87 73.33 -67.25
N GLN A 79 -4.97 72.98 -67.91
CA GLN A 79 -5.98 72.08 -67.35
C GLN A 79 -5.40 70.69 -67.04
N VAL A 80 -4.64 70.09 -67.96
CA VAL A 80 -3.99 68.79 -67.75
C VAL A 80 -2.91 68.85 -66.66
N ILE A 81 -2.23 69.98 -66.49
CA ILE A 81 -1.30 70.21 -65.37
C ILE A 81 -2.06 70.27 -64.04
N ALA A 82 -3.15 71.03 -63.94
CA ALA A 82 -3.97 71.12 -62.73
C ALA A 82 -4.57 69.76 -62.31
N GLU A 83 -4.98 68.92 -63.25
CA GLU A 83 -5.39 67.54 -62.97
C GLU A 83 -4.23 66.68 -62.43
N LYS A 84 -3.05 66.75 -63.06
CA LYS A 84 -1.85 66.05 -62.59
C LYS A 84 -1.43 66.48 -61.19
N GLU A 85 -1.45 67.77 -60.89
CA GLU A 85 -1.18 68.27 -59.53
C GLU A 85 -2.18 67.75 -58.49
N LYS A 86 -3.46 67.62 -58.85
CA LYS A 86 -4.49 67.09 -57.96
C LYS A 86 -4.26 65.61 -57.66
N ILE A 87 -3.83 64.84 -58.65
CA ILE A 87 -3.40 63.44 -58.49
C ILE A 87 -2.15 63.35 -57.62
N ILE A 88 -1.14 64.19 -57.88
CA ILE A 88 0.12 64.24 -57.10
C ILE A 88 -0.16 64.57 -55.63
N ARG A 89 -1.02 65.55 -55.34
CA ARG A 89 -1.46 65.87 -53.97
C ARG A 89 -2.10 64.65 -53.29
N HIS A 90 -3.12 64.05 -53.90
CA HIS A 90 -3.78 62.85 -53.36
C HIS A 90 -2.81 61.67 -53.12
N MET A 91 -1.85 61.46 -54.03
CA MET A 91 -0.81 60.44 -53.84
C MET A 91 0.14 60.78 -52.69
N SER A 92 0.52 62.05 -52.53
CA SER A 92 1.37 62.52 -51.44
C SER A 92 0.67 62.37 -50.08
N ASP A 93 -0.62 62.73 -50.00
CA ASP A 93 -1.45 62.55 -48.81
C ASP A 93 -1.59 61.07 -48.44
N SER A 94 -1.79 60.20 -49.44
CA SER A 94 -1.83 58.73 -49.25
C SER A 94 -0.50 58.17 -48.75
N VAL A 95 0.64 58.65 -49.28
CA VAL A 95 1.98 58.25 -48.82
C VAL A 95 2.22 58.70 -47.38
N ALA A 96 1.81 59.92 -47.01
CA ALA A 96 1.89 60.40 -45.64
C ALA A 96 1.05 59.54 -44.69
N SER A 97 -0.19 59.19 -45.07
CA SER A 97 -1.05 58.28 -44.30
C SER A 97 -0.36 56.94 -44.05
N LEU A 98 0.12 56.28 -45.11
CA LEU A 98 0.80 54.98 -45.02
C LEU A 98 2.09 55.03 -44.19
N GLN A 99 2.84 56.13 -44.24
CA GLN A 99 4.01 56.34 -43.37
C GLN A 99 3.62 56.48 -41.89
N THR A 100 2.49 57.12 -41.57
CA THR A 100 1.98 57.14 -40.19
C THR A 100 1.48 55.77 -39.74
N GLU A 101 0.76 55.03 -40.58
CA GLU A 101 0.30 53.67 -40.26
C GLU A 101 1.48 52.72 -39.98
N LEU A 102 2.48 52.69 -40.87
CA LEU A 102 3.73 51.94 -40.67
C LEU A 102 4.44 52.33 -39.36
N SER A 103 4.46 53.63 -39.04
CA SER A 103 5.05 54.13 -37.78
C SER A 103 4.27 53.66 -36.54
N THR A 104 2.94 53.55 -36.61
CA THR A 104 2.14 53.00 -35.50
C THR A 104 2.30 51.48 -35.38
N LEU A 105 2.28 50.75 -36.50
CA LEU A 105 2.48 49.30 -36.53
C LEU A 105 3.86 48.89 -36.03
N GLN A 106 4.92 49.62 -36.42
CA GLN A 106 6.28 49.34 -35.94
C GLN A 106 6.43 49.61 -34.44
N LYS A 107 5.81 50.67 -33.91
CA LYS A 107 5.80 50.94 -32.46
C LYS A 107 5.02 49.88 -31.69
N LYS A 108 3.82 49.52 -32.16
CA LYS A 108 2.98 48.49 -31.54
C LYS A 108 3.65 47.12 -31.57
N GLY A 109 4.21 46.71 -32.71
CA GLY A 109 4.92 45.43 -32.84
C GLY A 109 6.13 45.30 -31.91
N LYS A 110 6.86 46.40 -31.67
CA LYS A 110 7.96 46.43 -30.67
C LYS A 110 7.44 46.28 -29.23
N LEU A 111 6.37 47.01 -28.88
CA LEU A 111 5.75 46.93 -27.55
C LEU A 111 5.15 45.54 -27.27
N ASP A 112 4.30 45.02 -28.17
CA ASP A 112 3.68 43.70 -28.05
C ASP A 112 4.74 42.57 -27.94
N ALA A 113 5.87 42.69 -28.66
CA ALA A 113 6.98 41.75 -28.57
C ALA A 113 7.73 41.87 -27.23
N GLN A 114 8.06 43.09 -26.79
CA GLN A 114 8.78 43.33 -25.53
C GLN A 114 7.95 42.90 -24.31
N GLU A 115 6.64 43.15 -24.32
CA GLU A 115 5.71 42.70 -23.27
C GLU A 115 5.61 41.17 -23.21
N ARG A 116 5.53 40.49 -24.37
CA ARG A 116 5.51 39.02 -24.45
C ARG A 116 6.82 38.40 -23.95
N VAL A 117 7.97 38.97 -24.32
CA VAL A 117 9.29 38.51 -23.83
C VAL A 117 9.41 38.71 -22.32
N GLY A 118 8.98 39.86 -21.79
CA GLY A 118 8.96 40.11 -20.35
C GLY A 118 8.10 39.11 -19.57
N LYS A 119 6.89 38.80 -20.07
CA LYS A 119 6.02 37.77 -19.49
C LYS A 119 6.63 36.37 -19.56
N ALA A 120 7.25 36.00 -20.67
CA ALA A 120 7.92 34.71 -20.84
C ALA A 120 9.12 34.55 -19.90
N HIS A 121 9.91 35.61 -19.68
CA HIS A 121 11.03 35.59 -18.72
C HIS A 121 10.53 35.52 -17.27
N ALA A 122 9.48 36.25 -16.90
CA ALA A 122 8.86 36.13 -15.57
C ALA A 122 8.33 34.70 -15.30
N GLN A 123 7.71 34.07 -16.30
CA GLN A 123 7.27 32.68 -16.22
C GLN A 123 8.44 31.68 -16.12
N ALA A 124 9.54 31.93 -16.84
CA ALA A 124 10.73 31.09 -16.76
C ALA A 124 11.37 31.12 -15.36
N VAL A 125 11.51 32.30 -14.75
CA VAL A 125 12.07 32.45 -13.39
C VAL A 125 11.20 31.80 -12.32
N GLU A 126 9.87 31.91 -12.42
CA GLU A 126 8.95 31.24 -11.48
C GLU A 126 8.97 29.71 -11.65
N LEU A 127 9.10 29.20 -12.88
CA LEU A 127 9.26 27.77 -13.14
C LEU A 127 10.63 27.24 -12.66
N GLU A 128 11.71 28.01 -12.85
CA GLU A 128 13.06 27.66 -12.37
C GLU A 128 13.08 27.53 -10.83
N LYS A 129 12.47 28.49 -10.14
CA LYS A 129 12.27 28.45 -8.68
C LYS A 129 11.47 27.21 -8.24
N GLN A 130 10.37 26.88 -8.94
CA GLN A 130 9.56 25.68 -8.63
C GLN A 130 10.34 24.37 -8.86
N VAL A 131 11.23 24.33 -9.87
CA VAL A 131 12.12 23.18 -10.11
C VAL A 131 13.15 23.01 -8.98
N ASP A 132 13.76 24.09 -8.50
CA ASP A 132 14.70 24.02 -7.36
C ASP A 132 13.99 23.67 -6.04
N GLU A 133 12.78 24.16 -5.81
CA GLU A 133 11.97 23.81 -4.62
C GLU A 133 11.59 22.31 -4.62
N LEU A 134 11.08 21.79 -5.74
CA LEU A 134 10.80 20.36 -5.92
C LEU A 134 12.04 19.46 -5.81
N LYS A 135 13.20 19.95 -6.25
CA LYS A 135 14.49 19.25 -6.14
C LYS A 135 14.96 19.13 -4.69
N ILE A 136 14.78 20.18 -3.89
CA ILE A 136 15.05 20.15 -2.44
C ILE A 136 14.09 19.17 -1.75
N GLU A 137 12.80 19.20 -2.06
CA GLU A 137 11.84 18.22 -1.54
C GLU A 137 12.21 16.78 -1.90
N LEU A 138 12.62 16.51 -3.15
CA LEU A 138 13.06 15.20 -3.61
C LEU A 138 14.29 14.70 -2.86
N GLU A 139 15.28 15.56 -2.61
CA GLU A 139 16.44 15.22 -1.79
C GLU A 139 16.08 14.89 -0.34
N VAL A 140 15.13 15.60 0.26
CA VAL A 140 14.62 15.31 1.61
C VAL A 140 13.88 13.97 1.62
N LYS A 141 13.01 13.72 0.63
CA LYS A 141 12.26 12.45 0.53
C LYS A 141 13.15 11.25 0.26
N GLN A 142 14.24 11.41 -0.48
CA GLN A 142 15.25 10.35 -0.66
C GLN A 142 15.98 10.05 0.67
N LYS A 143 16.36 11.06 1.46
CA LYS A 143 16.98 10.87 2.78
C LYS A 143 16.02 10.23 3.80
N GLU A 144 14.74 10.60 3.79
CA GLU A 144 13.68 9.93 4.58
C GLU A 144 13.53 8.45 4.19
N LYS A 145 13.50 8.16 2.88
CA LYS A 145 13.42 6.79 2.36
C LYS A 145 14.62 5.95 2.81
N GLU A 146 15.84 6.47 2.68
CA GLU A 146 17.07 5.76 3.09
C GLU A 146 17.07 5.45 4.60
N ALA A 147 16.59 6.37 5.43
CA ALA A 147 16.43 6.14 6.87
C ALA A 147 15.39 5.05 7.18
N LEU A 148 14.24 5.05 6.50
CA LEU A 148 13.20 4.01 6.64
C LEU A 148 13.68 2.65 6.12
N GLU A 149 14.45 2.62 5.03
CA GLU A 149 15.03 1.41 4.45
C GLU A 149 16.10 0.81 5.39
N ALA A 150 16.95 1.65 6.00
CA ALA A 150 17.87 1.22 7.05
C ALA A 150 17.15 0.65 8.29
N GLN A 151 16.04 1.28 8.70
CA GLN A 151 15.22 0.82 9.83
C GLN A 151 14.52 -0.52 9.52
N ALA A 152 14.00 -0.70 8.30
CA ALA A 152 13.41 -1.95 7.84
C ALA A 152 14.44 -3.10 7.86
N ASN A 153 15.64 -2.85 7.32
CA ASN A 153 16.77 -3.79 7.36
C ASN A 153 17.18 -4.17 8.80
N GLU A 154 17.05 -3.26 9.77
CA GLU A 154 17.30 -3.57 11.19
C GLU A 154 16.18 -4.43 11.80
N PHE A 155 14.92 -4.16 11.46
CA PHE A 155 13.78 -4.99 11.88
C PHE A 155 13.82 -6.40 11.27
N GLU A 156 14.22 -6.57 10.01
CA GLU A 156 14.41 -7.90 9.41
C GLU A 156 15.49 -8.72 10.13
N LYS A 157 16.62 -8.09 10.48
CA LYS A 157 17.67 -8.72 11.30
C LYS A 157 17.12 -9.16 12.67
N LYS A 158 16.36 -8.29 13.35
CA LYS A 158 15.69 -8.63 14.63
C LYS A 158 14.67 -9.77 14.47
N LEU A 159 13.90 -9.79 13.39
CA LEU A 159 12.93 -10.86 13.10
C LEU A 159 13.62 -12.21 12.83
N THR A 160 14.71 -12.24 12.06
CA THR A 160 15.46 -13.49 11.82
C THR A 160 16.10 -14.02 13.11
N GLU A 161 16.65 -13.13 13.96
CA GLU A 161 17.21 -13.52 15.25
C GLU A 161 16.13 -14.07 16.21
N LEU A 162 14.95 -13.43 16.28
CA LEU A 162 13.81 -13.91 17.05
C LEU A 162 13.28 -15.25 16.53
N ASN A 163 13.26 -15.46 15.21
CA ASN A 163 12.83 -16.72 14.62
C ASN A 163 13.79 -17.87 14.96
N LEU A 164 15.11 -17.63 14.94
CA LEU A 164 16.13 -18.61 15.39
C LEU A 164 15.98 -18.92 16.88
N LYS A 165 15.71 -17.91 17.73
CA LYS A 165 15.40 -18.10 19.16
C LYS A 165 14.14 -18.96 19.35
N LEU A 166 13.08 -18.69 18.57
CA LEU A 166 11.83 -19.46 18.61
C LEU A 166 12.02 -20.92 18.16
N GLU A 167 12.78 -21.17 17.09
CA GLU A 167 13.09 -22.52 16.63
C GLU A 167 13.87 -23.33 17.67
N ASN A 168 14.82 -22.70 18.36
CA ASN A 168 15.59 -23.32 19.44
C ASN A 168 14.72 -23.61 20.68
N LEU A 169 13.81 -22.70 21.05
CA LEU A 169 12.82 -22.96 22.10
C LEU A 169 11.86 -24.11 21.73
N GLN A 170 11.45 -24.20 20.46
CA GLN A 170 10.62 -25.31 19.97
C GLN A 170 11.35 -26.66 20.08
N LYS A 171 12.63 -26.72 19.69
CA LYS A 171 13.49 -27.93 19.84
C LYS A 171 13.58 -28.36 21.31
N ILE A 172 13.84 -27.43 22.23
CA ILE A 172 13.89 -27.69 23.68
C ILE A 172 12.53 -28.20 24.19
N SER A 173 11.42 -27.59 23.75
CA SER A 173 10.07 -28.00 24.15
C SER A 173 9.74 -29.43 23.71
N ASP A 174 10.01 -29.79 22.45
CA ASP A 174 9.79 -31.15 21.97
C ASP A 174 10.75 -32.18 22.62
N GLU A 175 11.99 -31.79 22.97
CA GLU A 175 12.90 -32.64 23.73
C GLU A 175 12.37 -32.90 25.15
N GLN A 176 11.96 -31.86 25.90
CA GLN A 176 11.36 -31.99 27.24
C GLN A 176 10.10 -32.86 27.22
N LYS A 177 9.21 -32.63 26.25
CA LYS A 177 8.01 -33.42 25.97
C LYS A 177 8.32 -34.87 25.61
N SER A 178 9.48 -35.15 25.01
CA SER A 178 9.97 -36.53 24.80
C SER A 178 10.45 -37.17 26.11
N LYS A 179 11.12 -36.41 26.99
CA LYS A 179 11.58 -36.86 28.32
C LYS A 179 10.39 -37.17 29.23
N ILE A 180 9.40 -36.28 29.29
CA ILE A 180 8.12 -36.48 30.03
C ILE A 180 7.43 -37.77 29.56
N ARG A 181 7.30 -37.99 28.24
CA ARG A 181 6.71 -39.23 27.70
C ARG A 181 7.49 -40.51 28.01
N LYS A 182 8.77 -40.43 28.38
CA LYS A 182 9.56 -41.57 28.86
C LYS A 182 9.27 -41.84 30.34
N THR A 183 9.27 -40.79 31.19
CA THR A 183 8.96 -40.92 32.61
C THR A 183 7.50 -41.32 32.88
N GLU A 184 6.54 -40.78 32.12
CA GLU A 184 5.13 -41.21 32.14
C GLU A 184 4.96 -42.72 31.89
N ARG A 185 5.76 -43.31 30.98
CA ARG A 185 5.70 -44.76 30.69
C ARG A 185 6.33 -45.57 31.80
N ALA A 186 7.50 -45.17 32.29
CA ALA A 186 8.18 -45.85 33.39
C ALA A 186 7.32 -45.86 34.66
N LEU A 187 6.65 -44.73 34.95
CA LEU A 187 5.70 -44.61 36.06
C LEU A 187 4.51 -45.56 35.89
N LYS A 188 3.90 -45.64 34.71
CA LYS A 188 2.80 -46.58 34.45
C LYS A 188 3.20 -48.04 34.57
N VAL A 189 4.38 -48.42 34.08
CA VAL A 189 4.90 -49.79 34.25
C VAL A 189 5.09 -50.10 35.75
N ALA A 190 5.66 -49.16 36.53
CA ALA A 190 5.79 -49.33 37.98
C ALA A 190 4.43 -49.39 38.72
N GLU A 191 3.42 -48.63 38.28
CA GLU A 191 2.05 -48.71 38.81
C GLU A 191 1.38 -50.05 38.47
N GLU A 192 1.51 -50.53 37.24
CA GLU A 192 0.98 -51.82 36.77
C GLU A 192 1.67 -53.00 37.48
N GLU A 193 3.00 -52.97 37.63
CA GLU A 193 3.78 -53.96 38.38
C GLU A 193 3.45 -53.94 39.88
N MET A 194 3.31 -52.76 40.51
CA MET A 194 2.89 -52.64 41.90
C MET A 194 1.47 -53.21 42.12
N MET A 195 0.53 -52.90 41.22
CA MET A 195 -0.83 -53.41 41.31
C MET A 195 -0.89 -54.94 41.10
N LYS A 196 -0.10 -55.48 40.17
CA LYS A 196 0.06 -56.93 39.98
C LYS A 196 0.68 -57.59 41.22
N ALA A 197 1.78 -57.06 41.75
CA ALA A 197 2.44 -57.58 42.94
C ALA A 197 1.51 -57.54 44.17
N LYS A 198 0.67 -56.51 44.29
CA LYS A 198 -0.37 -56.44 45.33
C LYS A 198 -1.44 -57.51 45.15
N GLN A 199 -1.94 -57.75 43.94
CA GLN A 199 -2.90 -58.82 43.63
C GLN A 199 -2.31 -60.23 43.85
N GLU A 200 -1.04 -60.41 43.51
CA GLU A 200 -0.31 -61.65 43.76
C GLU A 200 -0.12 -61.88 45.28
N ALA A 201 0.16 -60.82 46.04
CA ALA A 201 0.24 -60.90 47.50
C ALA A 201 -1.12 -61.19 48.16
N THR A 202 -2.23 -60.58 47.71
CA THR A 202 -3.56 -60.88 48.27
C THR A 202 -4.01 -62.28 47.91
N SER A 203 -3.85 -62.74 46.67
CA SER A 203 -4.22 -64.11 46.27
C SER A 203 -3.36 -65.18 46.94
N LYS A 204 -2.06 -64.93 47.16
CA LYS A 204 -1.22 -65.82 47.98
C LYS A 204 -1.66 -65.81 49.45
N ASN A 205 -2.07 -64.67 50.00
CA ASN A 205 -2.59 -64.59 51.37
C ASN A 205 -3.95 -65.31 51.51
N GLU A 206 -4.83 -65.21 50.52
CA GLU A 206 -6.12 -65.92 50.46
C GLU A 206 -5.90 -67.44 50.36
N ALA A 207 -5.04 -67.89 49.44
CA ALA A 207 -4.69 -69.31 49.30
C ALA A 207 -3.97 -69.88 50.55
N LEU A 208 -3.15 -69.07 51.22
CA LEU A 208 -2.58 -69.44 52.53
C LEU A 208 -3.67 -69.56 53.58
N MET A 209 -4.58 -68.58 53.70
CA MET A 209 -5.69 -68.63 54.67
C MET A 209 -6.63 -69.83 54.44
N GLU A 210 -6.88 -70.19 53.19
CA GLU A 210 -7.69 -71.37 52.82
C GLU A 210 -6.99 -72.68 53.20
N ALA A 211 -5.71 -72.85 52.83
CA ALA A 211 -4.91 -74.02 53.23
C ALA A 211 -4.72 -74.11 54.77
N HIS A 212 -4.53 -72.96 55.43
CA HIS A 212 -4.34 -72.85 56.87
C HIS A 212 -5.63 -73.09 57.66
N GLY A 213 -6.80 -72.89 57.03
CA GLY A 213 -8.11 -73.16 57.64
C GLY A 213 -8.36 -74.63 57.98
N ALA A 214 -7.63 -75.56 57.34
CA ALA A 214 -7.71 -76.99 57.61
C ALA A 214 -6.38 -77.63 58.09
N TRP A 215 -5.23 -76.98 57.88
CA TRP A 215 -3.92 -77.59 58.12
C TRP A 215 -2.84 -76.63 58.66
N LEU A 216 -3.15 -75.93 59.76
CA LEU A 216 -2.13 -75.24 60.58
C LEU A 216 -1.78 -76.06 61.83
N PRO A 217 -0.60 -76.72 61.89
CA PRO A 217 -0.08 -77.26 63.14
C PRO A 217 0.12 -76.14 64.19
N PRO A 218 -0.21 -76.35 65.48
CA PRO A 218 -0.10 -75.30 66.51
C PRO A 218 1.30 -74.67 66.64
N TRP A 219 2.35 -75.40 66.29
CA TRP A 219 3.72 -74.86 66.29
C TRP A 219 3.96 -73.81 65.20
N LEU A 220 3.34 -73.95 64.02
CA LEU A 220 3.49 -72.99 62.92
C LEU A 220 2.63 -71.75 63.15
N ALA A 221 1.45 -71.89 63.77
CA ALA A 221 0.66 -70.75 64.26
C ALA A 221 1.43 -69.92 65.30
N LYS A 222 2.10 -70.60 66.26
CA LYS A 222 2.99 -69.95 67.23
C LYS A 222 4.17 -69.24 66.55
N GLN A 223 4.74 -69.83 65.50
CA GLN A 223 5.83 -69.21 64.73
C GLN A 223 5.36 -67.98 63.94
N LEU A 224 4.17 -68.01 63.33
CA LEU A 224 3.57 -66.85 62.66
C LEU A 224 3.33 -65.68 63.62
N ILE A 225 2.83 -65.94 64.83
CA ILE A 225 2.68 -64.94 65.89
C ILE A 225 4.05 -64.35 66.28
N HIS A 226 5.09 -65.19 66.36
CA HIS A 226 6.45 -64.73 66.68
C HIS A 226 7.05 -63.87 65.55
N CYS A 227 6.86 -64.24 64.29
CA CYS A 227 7.27 -63.44 63.13
C CYS A 227 6.48 -62.12 63.04
N GLN A 228 5.18 -62.12 63.34
CA GLN A 228 4.37 -60.89 63.40
C GLN A 228 4.90 -59.95 64.50
N ALA A 229 5.16 -60.47 65.70
CA ALA A 229 5.73 -59.69 66.80
C ALA A 229 7.11 -59.11 66.45
N PHE A 230 7.98 -59.90 65.82
CA PHE A 230 9.31 -59.48 65.37
C PHE A 230 9.26 -58.38 64.28
N ILE A 231 8.35 -58.50 63.32
CA ILE A 231 8.12 -57.45 62.31
C ILE A 231 7.58 -56.19 62.99
N GLU A 232 6.68 -56.32 63.98
CA GLU A 232 6.12 -55.17 64.69
C GLU A 232 7.15 -54.45 65.58
N THR A 233 8.06 -55.18 66.24
CA THR A 233 9.17 -54.57 67.01
C THR A 233 10.15 -53.86 66.08
N HIS A 234 10.67 -54.52 65.03
CA HIS A 234 11.60 -53.86 64.10
C HIS A 234 10.94 -52.69 63.32
N TRP A 235 9.65 -52.75 63.03
CA TRP A 235 8.93 -51.60 62.49
C TRP A 235 8.85 -50.44 63.50
N LYS A 236 8.64 -50.71 64.80
CA LYS A 236 8.66 -49.68 65.85
C LYS A 236 10.06 -49.10 66.10
N GLU A 237 11.10 -49.93 66.05
CA GLU A 237 12.49 -49.58 66.36
C GLU A 237 13.24 -48.89 65.22
N HIS A 238 12.96 -49.27 63.96
CA HIS A 238 13.75 -48.83 62.81
C HIS A 238 12.89 -48.16 61.72
N GLY A 239 11.78 -48.80 61.32
CA GLY A 239 10.91 -48.30 60.25
C GLY A 239 10.23 -46.97 60.59
N LYS A 240 9.56 -46.91 61.74
CA LYS A 240 8.82 -45.73 62.23
C LYS A 240 9.75 -44.52 62.50
N PRO A 241 10.93 -44.66 63.13
CA PRO A 241 11.90 -43.56 63.23
C PRO A 241 12.39 -43.06 61.86
N ALA A 242 12.76 -43.96 60.93
CA ALA A 242 13.22 -43.57 59.60
C ALA A 242 12.13 -42.81 58.81
N MET A 243 10.89 -43.29 58.86
CA MET A 243 9.75 -42.62 58.21
C MET A 243 9.44 -41.25 58.84
N ASN A 244 9.52 -41.13 60.17
CA ASN A 244 9.39 -39.84 60.86
C ASN A 244 10.50 -38.85 60.49
N ILE A 245 11.74 -39.31 60.29
CA ILE A 245 12.86 -38.48 59.81
C ILE A 245 12.61 -38.00 58.37
N ALA A 246 12.10 -38.86 57.50
CA ALA A 246 11.73 -38.48 56.13
C ALA A 246 10.62 -37.41 56.10
N VAL A 247 9.56 -37.59 56.92
CA VAL A 247 8.48 -36.59 57.06
C VAL A 247 9.00 -35.26 57.61
N LYS A 248 9.86 -35.28 58.64
CA LYS A 248 10.50 -34.05 59.16
C LYS A 248 11.31 -33.32 58.07
N LYS A 249 12.19 -34.03 57.35
CA LYS A 249 12.99 -33.43 56.26
C LYS A 249 12.13 -32.86 55.13
N ALA A 250 11.00 -33.49 54.80
CA ALA A 250 10.06 -32.96 53.81
C ALA A 250 9.38 -31.66 54.28
N LEU A 251 8.98 -31.58 55.56
CA LEU A 251 8.40 -30.37 56.17
C LEU A 251 9.45 -29.24 56.31
N GLU A 252 10.68 -29.57 56.71
CA GLU A 252 11.81 -28.63 56.74
C GLU A 252 12.10 -28.05 55.36
N LYS A 253 12.12 -28.87 54.31
CA LYS A 253 12.32 -28.40 52.93
C LYS A 253 11.14 -27.54 52.44
N LYS A 254 9.90 -27.88 52.78
CA LYS A 254 8.73 -27.03 52.53
C LYS A 254 8.85 -25.67 53.23
N ALA A 255 9.34 -25.63 54.48
CA ALA A 255 9.57 -24.39 55.21
C ALA A 255 10.73 -23.56 54.64
N GLN A 256 11.81 -24.20 54.18
CA GLN A 256 12.93 -23.53 53.49
C GLN A 256 12.47 -22.89 52.17
N VAL A 257 11.68 -23.61 51.36
CA VAL A 257 11.09 -23.06 50.13
C VAL A 257 10.15 -21.88 50.43
N LYS A 258 9.35 -21.93 51.49
CA LYS A 258 8.50 -20.78 51.90
C LYS A 258 9.35 -19.56 52.28
N LYS A 259 10.36 -19.73 53.14
CA LYS A 259 11.27 -18.64 53.55
C LYS A 259 12.09 -18.06 52.40
N TRP A 260 12.40 -18.85 51.38
CA TRP A 260 13.04 -18.36 50.16
C TRP A 260 12.07 -17.57 49.27
N ALA A 261 10.81 -18.02 49.17
CA ALA A 261 9.78 -17.34 48.37
C ALA A 261 9.30 -16.01 48.98
N GLU A 262 9.21 -15.91 50.31
CA GLU A 262 8.75 -14.71 51.04
C GLU A 262 9.43 -13.39 50.60
N PRO A 263 10.77 -13.24 50.59
CA PRO A 263 11.42 -11.99 50.17
C PRO A 263 11.25 -11.70 48.67
N HIS A 264 11.13 -12.72 47.82
CA HIS A 264 10.84 -12.53 46.40
C HIS A 264 9.38 -12.09 46.16
N LEU A 265 8.43 -12.64 46.93
CA LEU A 265 7.02 -12.25 46.89
C LEU A 265 6.82 -10.80 47.38
N GLU A 266 7.46 -10.42 48.48
CA GLU A 266 7.44 -9.04 48.98
C GLU A 266 8.17 -8.07 48.02
N THR A 267 9.23 -8.51 47.32
CA THR A 267 9.86 -7.71 46.25
C THR A 267 8.91 -7.49 45.08
N VAL A 268 8.17 -8.52 44.65
CA VAL A 268 7.14 -8.39 43.60
C VAL A 268 6.02 -7.46 44.04
N LYS A 269 5.52 -7.61 45.28
CA LYS A 269 4.48 -6.75 45.87
C LYS A 269 4.89 -5.28 45.98
N THR A 270 6.12 -4.99 46.43
CA THR A 270 6.57 -3.62 46.74
C THR A 270 7.16 -2.87 45.56
N LYS A 271 7.88 -3.56 44.65
CA LYS A 271 8.54 -2.90 43.51
C LYS A 271 7.83 -3.15 42.19
N TRP A 272 7.44 -4.40 41.89
CA TRP A 272 6.96 -4.77 40.57
C TRP A 272 5.47 -4.49 40.38
N ALA A 273 4.62 -4.81 41.36
CA ALA A 273 3.18 -4.56 41.27
C ALA A 273 2.82 -3.08 41.03
N PRO A 274 3.37 -2.08 41.76
CA PRO A 274 3.12 -0.68 41.43
C PRO A 274 3.75 -0.27 40.08
N ALA A 275 4.99 -0.66 39.79
CA ALA A 275 5.63 -0.30 38.52
C ALA A 275 4.86 -0.83 37.29
N ILE A 276 4.39 -2.09 37.34
CA ILE A 276 3.53 -2.68 36.31
C ILE A 276 2.19 -1.96 36.21
N LYS A 277 1.59 -1.57 37.35
CA LYS A 277 0.32 -0.82 37.36
C LYS A 277 0.46 0.55 36.69
N GLU A 278 1.50 1.32 37.01
CA GLU A 278 1.73 2.64 36.39
C GLU A 278 2.08 2.51 34.90
N GLN A 279 2.95 1.57 34.53
CA GLN A 279 3.27 1.28 33.12
C GLN A 279 2.03 0.84 32.33
N TRP A 280 1.15 0.01 32.91
CA TRP A 280 -0.11 -0.40 32.28
C TRP A 280 -1.08 0.77 32.13
N LEU A 281 -1.08 1.73 33.06
CA LEU A 281 -1.89 2.94 32.98
C LEU A 281 -1.42 3.86 31.84
N VAL A 282 -0.11 4.06 31.68
CA VAL A 282 0.50 4.83 30.58
C VAL A 282 0.30 4.13 29.23
N VAL A 283 0.51 2.82 29.16
CA VAL A 283 0.23 2.04 27.94
C VAL A 283 -1.25 2.13 27.58
N ARG A 284 -2.16 2.07 28.57
CA ARG A 284 -3.60 2.23 28.31
C ARG A 284 -3.92 3.62 27.74
N THR A 285 -3.47 4.71 28.35
CA THR A 285 -3.79 6.07 27.86
C THR A 285 -3.21 6.38 26.49
N GLN A 286 -2.09 5.77 26.11
CA GLN A 286 -1.52 5.88 24.77
C GLN A 286 -2.22 4.96 23.73
N VAL A 287 -2.51 3.71 24.09
CA VAL A 287 -3.03 2.71 23.14
C VAL A 287 -4.55 2.80 22.94
N GLU A 288 -5.32 3.18 23.96
CA GLU A 288 -6.79 3.29 23.87
C GLU A 288 -7.30 4.20 22.74
N PRO A 289 -6.78 5.44 22.51
CA PRO A 289 -7.18 6.25 21.35
C PRO A 289 -6.74 5.65 20.00
N HIS A 290 -5.58 4.99 19.94
CA HIS A 290 -5.13 4.32 18.70
C HIS A 290 -5.98 3.09 18.36
N VAL A 291 -6.40 2.31 19.37
CA VAL A 291 -7.32 1.17 19.19
C VAL A 291 -8.71 1.66 18.79
N GLN A 292 -9.21 2.76 19.38
CA GLN A 292 -10.48 3.37 18.96
C GLN A 292 -10.41 3.87 17.51
N LEU A 293 -9.33 4.55 17.11
CA LEU A 293 -9.12 5.01 15.73
C LEU A 293 -9.02 3.84 14.74
N LEU A 294 -8.29 2.77 15.07
CA LEU A 294 -8.22 1.55 14.27
C LEU A 294 -9.58 0.85 14.17
N THR A 295 -10.35 0.82 15.26
CA THR A 295 -11.71 0.25 15.26
C THR A 295 -12.65 1.05 14.37
N ALA A 296 -12.64 2.38 14.46
CA ALA A 296 -13.42 3.26 13.58
C ALA A 296 -13.03 3.05 12.11
N LYS A 297 -11.74 3.14 11.76
CA LYS A 297 -11.29 2.97 10.37
C LYS A 297 -11.50 1.57 9.81
N THR A 298 -11.45 0.53 10.63
CA THR A 298 -11.76 -0.85 10.18
C THR A 298 -13.27 -1.06 9.98
N VAL A 299 -14.14 -0.41 10.77
CA VAL A 299 -15.58 -0.39 10.52
C VAL A 299 -15.92 0.41 9.26
N GLU A 300 -15.33 1.59 9.06
CA GLU A 300 -15.48 2.40 7.85
C GLU A 300 -15.01 1.63 6.60
N PHE A 301 -13.82 1.02 6.65
CA PHE A 301 -13.30 0.21 5.55
C PHE A 301 -14.15 -1.04 5.31
N TYR A 302 -14.68 -1.68 6.35
CA TYR A 302 -15.57 -2.83 6.22
C TYR A 302 -16.89 -2.47 5.55
N GLU A 303 -17.56 -1.39 5.95
CA GLU A 303 -18.81 -0.95 5.31
C GLU A 303 -18.56 -0.44 3.88
N ALA A 304 -17.48 0.30 3.63
CA ALA A 304 -17.08 0.70 2.27
C ALA A 304 -16.78 -0.52 1.37
N SER A 305 -16.06 -1.52 1.89
CA SER A 305 -15.78 -2.78 1.21
C SER A 305 -17.06 -3.57 0.93
N LYS A 306 -17.97 -3.65 1.90
CA LYS A 306 -19.28 -4.30 1.80
C LYS A 306 -20.17 -3.63 0.76
N VAL A 307 -20.23 -2.29 0.71
CA VAL A 307 -20.93 -1.53 -0.33
C VAL A 307 -20.31 -1.80 -1.71
N ALA A 308 -18.99 -1.75 -1.84
CA ALA A 308 -18.29 -2.03 -3.10
C ALA A 308 -18.45 -3.50 -3.57
N MET A 309 -18.47 -4.46 -2.65
CA MET A 309 -18.63 -5.90 -2.96
C MET A 309 -20.08 -6.30 -3.21
N THR A 310 -21.08 -5.58 -2.70
CA THR A 310 -22.50 -5.89 -2.88
C THR A 310 -22.90 -6.13 -4.36
N PRO A 311 -22.60 -5.25 -5.34
CA PRO A 311 -22.94 -5.51 -6.75
C PRO A 311 -22.20 -6.72 -7.35
N HIS A 312 -21.01 -7.06 -6.84
CA HIS A 312 -20.27 -8.26 -7.27
C HIS A 312 -20.87 -9.54 -6.65
N LEU A 313 -21.30 -9.50 -5.39
CA LEU A 313 -21.98 -10.61 -4.73
C LEU A 313 -23.34 -10.89 -5.37
N VAL A 314 -24.12 -9.84 -5.69
CA VAL A 314 -25.37 -9.96 -6.45
C VAL A 314 -25.10 -10.60 -7.81
N ARG A 315 -24.11 -10.12 -8.57
CA ARG A 315 -23.78 -10.70 -9.90
C ARG A 315 -23.28 -12.15 -9.81
N ILE A 316 -22.51 -12.49 -8.77
CA ILE A 316 -22.11 -13.89 -8.52
C ILE A 316 -23.34 -14.73 -8.19
N GLN A 317 -24.28 -14.23 -7.39
CA GLN A 317 -25.53 -14.92 -7.08
C GLN A 317 -26.40 -15.09 -8.34
N GLU A 318 -26.57 -14.07 -9.18
CA GLU A 318 -27.27 -14.14 -10.47
C GLU A 318 -26.67 -15.21 -11.41
N ILE A 319 -25.34 -15.36 -11.41
CA ILE A 319 -24.64 -16.38 -12.20
C ILE A 319 -24.81 -17.77 -11.58
N VAL A 320 -24.75 -17.91 -10.25
CA VAL A 320 -24.79 -19.20 -9.54
C VAL A 320 -26.20 -19.75 -9.37
N ASP A 321 -27.21 -18.91 -9.22
CA ASP A 321 -28.60 -19.34 -9.00
C ASP A 321 -29.12 -20.27 -10.10
N PRO A 322 -28.98 -20.02 -11.42
CA PRO A 322 -29.43 -20.96 -12.45
C PRO A 322 -28.76 -22.34 -12.33
N TYR A 323 -27.45 -22.40 -12.09
CA TYR A 323 -26.75 -23.67 -11.84
C TYR A 323 -27.23 -24.35 -10.55
N PHE A 324 -27.55 -23.58 -9.50
CA PHE A 324 -28.10 -24.13 -8.27
C PHE A 324 -29.53 -24.63 -8.44
N GLN A 325 -30.41 -23.92 -9.18
CA GLN A 325 -31.74 -24.40 -9.51
C GLN A 325 -31.67 -25.64 -10.42
N GLU A 326 -30.69 -25.74 -11.32
CA GLU A 326 -30.47 -26.94 -12.14
C GLU A 326 -29.95 -28.13 -11.31
N ALA A 327 -28.90 -27.96 -10.52
CA ALA A 327 -28.43 -28.97 -9.57
C ALA A 327 -29.54 -29.40 -8.60
N LYS A 328 -30.44 -28.50 -8.23
CA LYS A 328 -31.65 -28.76 -7.44
C LYS A 328 -32.74 -29.51 -8.23
N LYS A 329 -32.94 -29.27 -9.53
CA LYS A 329 -33.81 -30.12 -10.37
C LYS A 329 -33.32 -31.57 -10.37
N PHE A 330 -32.01 -31.79 -10.53
CA PHE A 330 -31.41 -33.14 -10.53
C PHE A 330 -31.38 -33.79 -9.15
N SER A 331 -30.98 -33.06 -8.10
CA SER A 331 -30.81 -33.64 -6.75
C SER A 331 -32.11 -33.78 -5.96
N LYS A 332 -33.11 -32.90 -6.17
CA LYS A 332 -34.39 -32.95 -5.46
C LYS A 332 -35.09 -34.31 -5.49
N PRO A 333 -35.28 -35.01 -6.63
CA PRO A 333 -35.92 -36.33 -6.61
C PRO A 333 -35.15 -37.37 -5.76
N TYR A 334 -33.82 -37.33 -5.75
CA TYR A 334 -33.02 -38.22 -4.89
C TYR A 334 -33.09 -37.81 -3.41
N ILE A 335 -33.10 -36.51 -3.10
CA ILE A 335 -33.29 -35.99 -1.75
C ILE A 335 -34.70 -36.36 -1.23
N ASP A 336 -35.73 -36.23 -2.06
CA ASP A 336 -37.11 -36.60 -1.72
C ASP A 336 -37.27 -38.13 -1.59
N GLN A 337 -36.57 -38.95 -2.38
CA GLN A 337 -36.47 -40.40 -2.18
C GLN A 337 -35.78 -40.76 -0.86
N ILE A 338 -34.61 -40.19 -0.56
CA ILE A 338 -33.91 -40.40 0.71
C ILE A 338 -34.78 -39.94 1.88
N ALA A 339 -35.44 -38.79 1.76
CA ALA A 339 -36.31 -38.24 2.81
C ALA A 339 -37.61 -39.05 3.01
N THR A 340 -38.16 -39.67 1.96
CA THR A 340 -39.33 -40.55 2.06
C THR A 340 -38.98 -41.92 2.64
N VAL A 341 -37.88 -42.55 2.18
CA VAL A 341 -37.36 -43.80 2.74
C VAL A 341 -36.93 -43.61 4.20
N ALA A 342 -36.24 -42.51 4.54
CA ALA A 342 -35.83 -42.24 5.91
C ALA A 342 -36.97 -41.76 6.82
N LYS A 343 -38.09 -41.25 6.29
CA LYS A 343 -39.23 -40.73 7.06
C LYS A 343 -39.75 -41.69 8.15
N PRO A 344 -40.06 -42.98 7.85
CA PRO A 344 -40.47 -43.94 8.88
C PRO A 344 -39.34 -44.24 9.87
N HIS A 345 -38.10 -44.45 9.41
CA HIS A 345 -36.99 -44.78 10.29
C HIS A 345 -36.63 -43.64 11.25
N ILE A 346 -36.58 -42.39 10.78
CA ILE A 346 -36.36 -41.20 11.60
C ILE A 346 -37.52 -40.98 12.59
N LYS A 347 -38.77 -41.22 12.17
CA LYS A 347 -39.93 -41.20 13.09
C LYS A 347 -39.79 -42.26 14.19
N ASN A 348 -39.46 -43.51 13.83
CA ASN A 348 -39.32 -44.60 14.78
C ASN A 348 -38.15 -44.38 15.74
N VAL A 349 -36.98 -43.97 15.24
CA VAL A 349 -35.83 -43.56 16.07
C VAL A 349 -36.21 -42.41 16.99
N ARG A 350 -36.95 -41.39 16.52
CA ARG A 350 -37.44 -40.29 17.38
C ARG A 350 -38.42 -40.79 18.45
N LEU A 351 -39.30 -41.74 18.14
CA LEU A 351 -40.23 -42.33 19.11
C LEU A 351 -39.50 -43.17 20.17
N VAL A 352 -38.55 -44.00 19.77
CA VAL A 352 -37.70 -44.79 20.69
C VAL A 352 -36.79 -43.88 21.53
N MET A 353 -36.28 -42.80 20.96
CA MET A 353 -35.42 -41.84 21.67
C MET A 353 -36.20 -40.96 22.66
N LYS A 354 -37.47 -40.58 22.41
CA LYS A 354 -38.29 -39.72 23.30
C LYS A 354 -38.12 -39.98 24.82
N PRO A 355 -38.25 -41.22 25.34
CA PRO A 355 -38.05 -41.49 26.77
C PRO A 355 -36.60 -41.23 27.24
N TYR A 356 -35.59 -41.57 26.43
CA TYR A 356 -34.18 -41.28 26.74
C TYR A 356 -33.90 -39.78 26.66
N THR A 357 -34.42 -39.06 25.66
CA THR A 357 -34.31 -37.59 25.56
C THR A 357 -34.95 -36.92 26.78
N LYS A 358 -36.12 -37.37 27.25
CA LYS A 358 -36.71 -36.88 28.51
C LYS A 358 -35.78 -37.13 29.71
N LYS A 359 -35.22 -38.33 29.86
CA LYS A 359 -34.26 -38.65 30.95
C LYS A 359 -33.00 -37.78 30.89
N VAL A 360 -32.43 -37.58 29.69
CA VAL A 360 -31.24 -36.73 29.48
C VAL A 360 -31.55 -35.27 29.77
N VAL A 361 -32.67 -34.72 29.31
CA VAL A 361 -33.08 -33.34 29.60
C VAL A 361 -33.32 -33.13 31.10
N HIS A 362 -33.94 -34.08 31.79
CA HIS A 362 -34.12 -34.00 33.24
C HIS A 362 -32.79 -34.07 34.00
N ALA A 363 -31.93 -35.05 33.69
CA ALA A 363 -30.61 -35.18 34.31
C ALA A 363 -29.71 -33.96 34.03
N TYR A 364 -29.78 -33.39 32.82
CA TYR A 364 -29.10 -32.14 32.48
C TYR A 364 -29.68 -30.93 33.23
N GLY A 365 -31.00 -30.89 33.46
CA GLY A 365 -31.64 -29.88 34.29
C GLY A 365 -31.19 -29.93 35.75
N GLU A 366 -31.14 -31.12 36.37
CA GLU A 366 -30.61 -31.27 37.73
C GLU A 366 -29.10 -30.99 37.81
N PHE A 367 -28.33 -31.39 36.79
CA PHE A 367 -26.92 -31.05 36.67
C PHE A 367 -26.71 -29.52 36.56
N LEU A 368 -27.51 -28.82 35.76
CA LEU A 368 -27.43 -27.36 35.65
C LEU A 368 -27.78 -26.67 36.98
N LYS A 369 -28.86 -27.08 37.68
CA LYS A 369 -29.15 -26.56 39.03
C LYS A 369 -27.98 -26.76 39.97
N SER A 370 -27.41 -27.96 40.01
CA SER A 370 -26.26 -28.31 40.87
C SER A 370 -25.00 -27.52 40.50
N ALA A 371 -24.77 -27.29 39.20
CA ALA A 371 -23.67 -26.47 38.72
C ALA A 371 -23.88 -24.99 39.10
N THR A 372 -25.09 -24.45 39.01
CA THR A 372 -25.39 -23.07 39.42
C THR A 372 -25.26 -22.88 40.93
N THR A 373 -25.72 -23.82 41.76
CA THR A 373 -25.56 -23.73 43.22
C THR A 373 -24.10 -23.87 43.63
N TYR A 374 -23.36 -24.81 43.03
CA TYR A 374 -21.92 -24.97 43.30
C TYR A 374 -21.09 -23.79 42.77
N HIS A 375 -21.45 -23.22 41.61
CA HIS A 375 -20.85 -21.99 41.10
C HIS A 375 -21.02 -20.83 42.08
N GLY A 376 -22.23 -20.63 42.61
CA GLY A 376 -22.50 -19.62 43.63
C GLY A 376 -21.70 -19.83 44.92
N GLN A 377 -21.54 -21.08 45.38
CA GLN A 377 -20.69 -21.43 46.52
C GLN A 377 -19.22 -21.10 46.25
N VAL A 378 -18.67 -21.57 45.12
CA VAL A 378 -17.28 -21.29 44.73
C VAL A 378 -17.06 -19.80 44.51
N GLN A 379 -18.02 -19.06 43.93
CA GLN A 379 -17.95 -17.61 43.79
C GLN A 379 -17.90 -16.91 45.15
N ALA A 380 -18.67 -17.38 46.14
CA ALA A 380 -18.59 -16.86 47.51
C ALA A 380 -17.21 -17.13 48.15
N THR A 381 -16.69 -18.36 48.05
CA THR A 381 -15.35 -18.70 48.59
C THR A 381 -14.23 -17.95 47.89
N VAL A 382 -14.25 -17.85 46.55
CA VAL A 382 -13.28 -17.07 45.78
C VAL A 382 -13.35 -15.60 46.18
N ARG A 383 -14.55 -15.02 46.29
CA ARG A 383 -14.78 -13.65 46.75
C ARG A 383 -14.25 -13.40 48.16
N GLU A 384 -14.35 -14.39 49.05
CA GLU A 384 -13.79 -14.30 50.40
C GLU A 384 -12.26 -14.32 50.35
N MET A 385 -11.66 -15.33 49.70
CA MET A 385 -10.20 -15.45 49.53
C MET A 385 -9.57 -14.22 48.85
N LEU A 386 -10.23 -13.66 47.82
CA LEU A 386 -9.78 -12.44 47.15
C LEU A 386 -9.81 -11.23 48.11
N LYS A 387 -10.78 -11.16 49.03
CA LYS A 387 -10.87 -10.06 50.03
C LYS A 387 -9.96 -10.25 51.24
N GLN A 388 -9.60 -11.48 51.60
CA GLN A 388 -8.73 -11.80 52.74
C GLN A 388 -7.27 -11.31 52.54
N HIS A 389 -6.82 -11.11 51.29
CA HIS A 389 -5.49 -10.56 51.01
C HIS A 389 -5.55 -9.21 50.30
N GLU A 390 -4.81 -8.23 50.80
CA GLU A 390 -4.83 -6.84 50.29
C GLU A 390 -4.43 -6.70 48.81
N LEU A 391 -3.58 -7.61 48.31
CA LEU A 391 -3.17 -7.66 46.91
C LEU A 391 -4.28 -8.12 45.96
N THR A 392 -5.15 -9.03 46.41
CA THR A 392 -6.27 -9.56 45.61
C THR A 392 -7.58 -8.79 45.86
N LYS A 393 -7.64 -7.99 46.92
CA LYS A 393 -8.75 -7.08 47.22
C LYS A 393 -9.14 -6.15 46.05
N PRO A 394 -8.22 -5.52 45.29
CA PRO A 394 -8.57 -4.78 44.06
C PRO A 394 -8.94 -5.67 42.87
N LEU A 395 -8.60 -6.97 42.90
CA LEU A 395 -8.98 -7.97 41.89
C LEU A 395 -10.34 -8.63 42.19
N ALA A 396 -10.96 -8.34 43.33
CA ALA A 396 -12.32 -8.79 43.70
C ALA A 396 -13.43 -8.02 42.94
N THR A 397 -13.32 -7.97 41.60
CA THR A 397 -14.37 -7.45 40.72
C THR A 397 -15.41 -8.53 40.47
N LYS A 398 -16.68 -8.14 40.29
CA LYS A 398 -17.80 -9.10 40.07
C LYS A 398 -17.53 -10.05 38.90
N GLU A 399 -16.88 -9.56 37.86
CA GLU A 399 -16.51 -10.33 36.67
C GLU A 399 -15.41 -11.35 36.98
N LEU A 400 -14.33 -10.96 37.67
CA LEU A 400 -13.24 -11.88 38.02
C LEU A 400 -13.69 -12.93 39.05
N GLU A 401 -14.50 -12.54 40.04
CA GLU A 401 -15.20 -13.47 40.96
C GLU A 401 -15.97 -14.54 40.15
N TRP A 402 -16.74 -14.13 39.13
CA TRP A 402 -17.56 -15.02 38.31
C TRP A 402 -16.74 -15.90 37.34
N PHE A 403 -15.72 -15.34 36.68
CA PHE A 403 -14.84 -16.09 35.77
C PHE A 403 -13.99 -17.12 36.52
N ALA A 404 -13.46 -16.78 37.70
CA ALA A 404 -12.67 -17.69 38.52
C ALA A 404 -13.53 -18.87 39.04
N ALA A 405 -14.76 -18.61 39.49
CA ALA A 405 -15.70 -19.67 39.87
C ALA A 405 -16.08 -20.57 38.68
N SER A 406 -16.31 -19.97 37.50
CA SER A 406 -16.57 -20.70 36.25
C SER A 406 -15.39 -21.59 35.85
N ALA A 407 -14.16 -21.09 35.97
CA ALA A 407 -12.95 -21.85 35.65
C ALA A 407 -12.73 -23.04 36.60
N LEU A 408 -12.90 -22.83 37.91
CA LEU A 408 -12.80 -23.89 38.93
C LEU A 408 -13.84 -25.00 38.72
N LEU A 409 -15.06 -24.65 38.27
CA LEU A 409 -16.11 -25.61 37.94
C LEU A 409 -15.83 -26.34 36.61
N ALA A 410 -15.31 -25.63 35.60
CA ALA A 410 -15.00 -26.21 34.29
C ALA A 410 -13.80 -27.17 34.29
N LEU A 411 -12.77 -26.92 35.12
CA LEU A 411 -11.56 -27.74 35.20
C LEU A 411 -11.82 -29.25 35.40
N PRO A 412 -12.58 -29.72 36.40
CA PRO A 412 -12.86 -31.15 36.56
C PRO A 412 -13.67 -31.73 35.39
N ILE A 413 -14.60 -30.96 34.79
CA ILE A 413 -15.35 -31.39 33.60
C ILE A 413 -14.41 -31.62 32.41
N ILE A 414 -13.46 -30.70 32.19
CA ILE A 414 -12.45 -30.81 31.13
C ILE A 414 -11.53 -32.02 31.36
N ILE A 415 -11.12 -32.27 32.61
CA ILE A 415 -10.29 -33.43 32.98
C ILE A 415 -11.04 -34.74 32.72
N LEU A 416 -12.29 -34.86 33.21
CA LEU A 416 -13.14 -36.03 32.96
C LEU A 416 -13.38 -36.24 31.46
N PHE A 417 -13.69 -35.18 30.70
CA PHE A 417 -13.85 -35.26 29.25
C PHE A 417 -12.58 -35.73 28.54
N ARG A 418 -11.39 -35.29 28.97
CA ARG A 418 -10.10 -35.74 28.43
C ARG A 418 -9.84 -37.22 28.73
N ILE A 419 -10.13 -37.68 29.94
CA ILE A 419 -10.01 -39.09 30.35
C ILE A 419 -10.97 -39.97 29.54
N SER A 420 -12.27 -39.61 29.50
CA SER A 420 -13.28 -40.33 28.71
C SER A 420 -12.92 -40.37 27.23
N SER A 421 -12.46 -39.25 26.66
CA SER A 421 -12.00 -39.20 25.26
C SER A 421 -10.81 -40.12 25.01
N ALA A 422 -9.86 -40.24 25.96
CA ALA A 422 -8.72 -41.14 25.81
C ALA A 422 -9.11 -42.63 25.87
N ILE A 423 -10.17 -42.98 26.59
CA ILE A 423 -10.68 -44.35 26.74
C ILE A 423 -11.54 -44.75 25.52
N PHE A 424 -12.53 -43.92 25.16
CA PHE A 424 -13.50 -44.25 24.10
C PHE A 424 -12.98 -43.92 22.69
N CYS A 425 -12.30 -42.79 22.49
CA CYS A 425 -11.82 -42.38 21.17
C CYS A 425 -10.44 -42.99 20.88
N LYS A 426 -10.39 -44.32 20.69
CA LYS A 426 -9.22 -45.02 20.16
C LYS A 426 -8.78 -44.36 18.85
N LYS A 427 -7.61 -43.69 18.85
CA LYS A 427 -7.07 -43.05 17.64
C LYS A 427 -6.94 -44.08 16.52
N ALA A 428 -7.64 -43.84 15.41
CA ALA A 428 -7.44 -44.61 14.19
C ALA A 428 -5.95 -44.58 13.79
N LYS A 429 -5.36 -45.75 13.53
CA LYS A 429 -4.02 -45.82 12.93
C LYS A 429 -4.10 -45.12 11.57
N LYS A 430 -3.35 -44.03 11.39
CA LYS A 430 -3.12 -43.49 10.04
C LYS A 430 -2.45 -44.59 9.20
N PRO A 431 -2.93 -44.89 7.98
CA PRO A 431 -2.20 -45.77 7.08
C PRO A 431 -0.79 -45.22 6.86
N SER A 432 0.21 -46.10 6.91
CA SER A 432 1.57 -45.76 6.48
C SER A 432 1.54 -45.47 4.99
N ARG A 433 1.68 -44.19 4.59
CA ARG A 433 1.94 -43.84 3.19
C ARG A 433 3.26 -44.47 2.79
N HIS A 434 3.20 -45.55 2.01
CA HIS A 434 4.37 -46.02 1.27
C HIS A 434 4.82 -44.90 0.33
N ALA A 435 6.05 -44.45 0.50
CA ALA A 435 6.71 -43.62 -0.52
C ALA A 435 7.02 -44.54 -1.71
N HIS A 436 6.44 -44.25 -2.87
CA HIS A 436 6.79 -44.94 -4.11
C HIS A 436 8.21 -44.53 -4.51
N SER A 437 9.18 -45.43 -4.31
CA SER A 437 10.53 -45.26 -4.84
C SER A 437 10.50 -45.46 -6.35
N HIS A 438 10.64 -44.38 -7.11
CA HIS A 438 10.66 -44.44 -8.58
C HIS A 438 11.98 -45.05 -9.09
N HIS A 439 11.89 -45.89 -10.12
CA HIS A 439 13.02 -46.66 -10.64
C HIS A 439 14.18 -45.80 -11.18
N ALA A 440 15.32 -45.80 -10.49
CA ALA A 440 16.57 -45.21 -10.96
C ALA A 440 17.38 -46.18 -11.85
N ARG A 441 17.04 -46.16 -13.14
CA ARG A 441 17.71 -46.84 -14.26
C ARG A 441 19.26 -46.71 -14.25
N ARG A 442 20.00 -47.82 -14.07
CA ARG A 442 21.39 -47.99 -14.57
C ARG A 442 21.60 -49.37 -15.21
N LYS A 443 22.62 -49.48 -16.06
CA LYS A 443 22.68 -50.45 -17.19
C LYS A 443 24.08 -51.02 -17.37
N GLY A 444 24.19 -52.34 -17.60
CA GLY A 444 25.44 -53.06 -17.84
C GLY A 444 26.11 -53.57 -16.55
N LYS A 445 26.99 -54.59 -16.60
CA LYS A 445 27.61 -55.26 -17.75
C LYS A 445 27.68 -56.80 -17.56
N ARG A 446 28.09 -57.53 -18.59
CA ARG A 446 28.28 -59.00 -18.60
C ARG A 446 29.43 -59.43 -17.66
N GLY A 447 29.34 -60.62 -17.07
CA GLY A 447 30.43 -61.31 -16.34
C GLY A 447 29.99 -62.73 -15.95
N HIS A 448 30.86 -63.72 -16.13
CA HIS A 448 30.56 -65.15 -15.97
C HIS A 448 30.44 -65.57 -14.47
N PRO A 449 29.70 -66.63 -14.12
CA PRO A 449 29.85 -67.29 -12.83
C PRO A 449 31.14 -68.14 -12.77
N ASP A 450 31.74 -68.23 -11.58
CA ASP A 450 32.38 -69.46 -11.07
C ASP A 450 32.72 -69.33 -9.57
N LYS A 451 32.67 -70.47 -8.86
CA LYS A 451 32.94 -70.69 -7.41
C LYS A 451 31.95 -70.11 -6.41
#